data_AF-A0A520N4N4-F1
#
_entry.id   AF-A0A520N4N4-F1
#
_cell.length_a   1.000
_cell.length_b   1.000
_cell.length_c   1.000
_cell.angle_alpha   90.00
_cell.angle_beta   90.00
_cell.angle_gamma   90.00
#
_symmetry.space_group_name_H-M   'P 1'
#
loop_
_entity.id
_entity.type
_entity.pdbx_description
1 polymer ?
#
loop_
_entity_poly.entity_id
_entity_poly.type
_entity_poly.pdbx_seq_one_letter_code
_entity_poly.pdbx_strand_id
1 'polypeptide(L)'
;MVSFLKRLFLIIFINFIDQNITLLFSKIFIIIPLTFLAFSFYVYKSYKNISPLEAFSFGFFVDLISDSYFGLNTIIYCSTTYFINQNANSFKLFSYLQICLFFGLSASAYVGFSQLIINLYNFSYETLLVSSFANIIFCFLIALIASYFPKRFSIKL
;
A
#
# COMPACT_ATOMS: atom_id res chain seq x y z
N MET A 1 -13.94 -14.45 10.92
CA MET A 1 -14.40 -13.34 10.04
C MET A 1 -14.21 -12.04 10.80
N VAL A 2 -13.21 -11.25 10.43
CA VAL A 2 -13.10 -9.88 10.92
C VAL A 2 -14.24 -9.08 10.26
N SER A 3 -15.12 -8.48 11.06
CA SER A 3 -16.21 -7.64 10.54
C SER A 3 -15.64 -6.50 9.69
N PHE A 4 -16.34 -6.10 8.63
CA PHE A 4 -15.95 -4.98 7.76
C PHE A 4 -15.57 -3.71 8.56
N LEU A 5 -16.32 -3.43 9.64
CA LEU A 5 -16.05 -2.33 10.56
C LEU A 5 -14.67 -2.43 11.24
N LYS A 6 -14.24 -3.64 11.63
CA LYS A 6 -12.92 -3.85 12.22
C LYS A 6 -11.79 -3.58 11.21
N ARG A 7 -12.02 -3.90 9.93
CA ARG A 7 -11.05 -3.61 8.85
C ARG A 7 -10.93 -2.11 8.61
N LEU A 8 -12.05 -1.40 8.59
CA LEU A 8 -12.05 0.07 8.53
C LEU A 8 -11.30 0.68 9.71
N PHE A 9 -11.58 0.23 10.94
CA PHE A 9 -10.89 0.74 12.14
C PHE A 9 -9.37 0.51 12.08
N LEU A 10 -8.95 -0.65 11.57
CA LEU A 10 -7.54 -0.97 11.38
C LEU A 10 -6.89 -0.03 10.35
N ILE A 11 -7.58 0.29 9.25
CA ILE A 11 -7.07 1.24 8.25
C ILE A 11 -6.97 2.65 8.82
N ILE A 12 -7.92 3.11 9.65
CA ILE A 12 -7.83 4.40 10.35
C ILE A 12 -6.56 4.43 11.21
N PHE A 13 -6.33 3.37 11.98
CA PHE A 13 -5.17 3.29 12.85
C PHE A 13 -3.86 3.30 12.05
N ILE A 14 -3.80 2.56 10.94
CA ILE A 14 -2.63 2.59 10.05
C ILE A 14 -2.46 3.97 9.41
N ASN A 15 -3.53 4.64 8.99
CA ASN A 15 -3.47 6.00 8.43
C ASN A 15 -2.90 7.01 9.41
N PHE A 16 -3.30 6.93 10.68
CA PHE A 16 -2.72 7.75 11.72
C PHE A 16 -1.20 7.52 11.87
N ILE A 17 -0.74 6.27 11.81
CA ILE A 17 0.70 5.95 11.83
C ILE A 17 1.38 6.49 10.56
N ASP A 18 0.77 6.30 9.40
CA ASP A 18 1.28 6.70 8.09
C ASP A 18 1.52 8.21 7.99
N GLN A 19 0.59 9.02 8.49
CA GLN A 19 0.72 10.48 8.55
C GLN A 19 1.91 10.92 9.43
N ASN A 20 2.07 10.30 10.60
CA ASN A 20 3.20 10.59 11.49
C ASN A 20 4.55 10.19 10.88
N ILE A 21 4.62 9.02 10.24
CA ILE A 21 5.81 8.55 9.52
C ILE A 21 6.13 9.51 8.38
N THR A 22 5.16 9.88 7.55
CA THR A 22 5.37 10.79 6.42
C THR A 22 5.93 12.13 6.88
N LEU A 23 5.46 12.67 8.00
CA LEU A 23 5.97 13.91 8.58
C LEU A 23 7.44 13.80 9.03
N LEU A 24 7.86 12.64 9.54
CA LEU A 24 9.26 12.39 9.92
C LEU A 24 10.18 12.18 8.72
N PHE A 25 9.77 11.36 7.75
CA PHE A 25 10.60 10.91 6.63
C PHE A 25 10.63 11.88 5.45
N SER A 26 9.66 12.80 5.35
CA SER A 26 9.65 13.86 4.32
C SER A 26 10.90 14.73 4.32
N LYS A 27 11.56 14.90 5.48
CA LYS A 27 12.83 15.63 5.62
C LYS A 27 14.02 14.96 4.91
N ILE A 28 13.92 13.66 4.62
CA ILE A 28 14.97 12.86 3.97
C ILE A 28 14.47 12.39 2.59
N PHE A 29 13.45 13.04 2.03
CA PHE A 29 12.88 12.73 0.71
C PHE A 29 12.34 11.29 0.57
N ILE A 30 11.99 10.64 1.69
CA ILE A 30 11.43 9.28 1.71
C ILE A 30 9.93 9.36 2.01
N ILE A 31 9.13 8.70 1.19
CA ILE A 31 7.70 8.53 1.40
C ILE A 31 7.39 7.03 1.32
N ILE A 32 6.91 6.47 2.42
CA ILE A 32 6.48 5.08 2.51
C ILE A 32 4.97 5.13 2.76
N PRO A 33 4.12 4.85 1.75
CA PRO A 33 2.68 4.91 1.92
C PRO A 33 2.18 3.65 2.62
N LEU A 34 2.24 3.62 3.96
CA LEU A 34 1.90 2.43 4.76
C LEU A 34 0.44 2.02 4.61
N THR A 35 -0.48 2.98 4.51
CA THR A 35 -1.91 2.70 4.30
C THR A 35 -2.17 1.92 3.03
N PHE A 36 -1.59 2.40 1.93
CA PHE A 36 -1.66 1.76 0.62
C PHE A 36 -1.01 0.36 0.64
N LEU A 37 0.18 0.24 1.22
CA LEU A 37 0.88 -1.04 1.33
C LEU A 37 0.07 -2.04 2.18
N ALA A 38 -0.47 -1.62 3.31
CA ALA A 38 -1.28 -2.48 4.17
C ALA A 38 -2.54 -2.99 3.46
N PHE A 39 -3.23 -2.11 2.74
CA PHE A 39 -4.41 -2.49 1.97
C PHE A 39 -4.06 -3.45 0.82
N SER A 40 -3.00 -3.16 0.06
CA SER A 40 -2.58 -4.00 -1.06
C SER A 40 -2.09 -5.39 -0.61
N PHE A 41 -1.38 -5.47 0.52
CA PHE A 41 -1.03 -6.76 1.15
C PHE A 41 -2.26 -7.53 1.65
N TYR A 42 -3.26 -6.83 2.19
CA TYR A 42 -4.53 -7.44 2.57
C TYR A 42 -5.24 -8.06 1.35
N VAL A 43 -5.26 -7.36 0.21
CA VAL A 43 -5.83 -7.88 -1.05
C VAL A 43 -5.08 -9.13 -1.51
N TYR A 44 -3.74 -9.08 -1.51
CA TYR A 44 -2.91 -10.20 -1.92
C TYR A 44 -3.04 -11.45 -1.03
N LYS A 45 -3.19 -11.27 0.28
CA LYS A 45 -3.37 -12.40 1.23
C LYS A 45 -4.81 -12.92 1.28
N SER A 46 -5.78 -12.22 0.71
CA SER A 46 -7.17 -12.64 0.72
C SER A 46 -7.36 -13.95 -0.05
N TYR A 47 -8.10 -14.90 0.54
CA TYR A 47 -8.44 -16.16 -0.12
C TYR A 47 -9.42 -15.98 -1.29
N LYS A 48 -10.20 -14.89 -1.27
CA LYS A 48 -11.19 -14.56 -2.29
C LYS A 48 -10.82 -13.23 -2.93
N ASN A 49 -11.06 -13.11 -4.23
CA ASN A 49 -10.91 -11.85 -4.95
C ASN A 49 -11.79 -10.80 -4.28
N ILE A 50 -11.18 -9.68 -3.92
CA ILE A 50 -11.89 -8.55 -3.33
C ILE A 50 -12.71 -7.89 -4.44
N SER A 51 -13.96 -7.57 -4.14
CA SER A 51 -14.84 -6.91 -5.12
C SER A 51 -14.35 -5.49 -5.43
N PRO A 52 -14.49 -4.99 -6.67
CA PRO A 52 -14.14 -3.60 -6.99
C PRO A 52 -14.87 -2.58 -6.11
N LEU A 53 -16.10 -2.91 -5.68
CA LEU A 53 -16.92 -2.05 -4.84
C LEU A 53 -16.38 -1.95 -3.40
N GLU A 54 -15.81 -3.03 -2.86
CA GLU A 54 -15.05 -2.99 -1.60
C GLU A 54 -13.80 -2.13 -1.73
N ALA A 55 -13.01 -2.33 -2.79
CA ALA A 55 -11.79 -1.54 -3.03
C ALA A 55 -12.09 -0.05 -3.18
N PHE A 56 -13.14 0.29 -3.93
CA PHE A 56 -13.67 1.64 -4.06
C PHE A 56 -14.05 2.22 -2.70
N SER A 57 -14.80 1.48 -1.89
CA SER A 57 -15.26 1.96 -0.57
C SER A 57 -14.08 2.22 0.37
N PHE A 58 -13.05 1.36 0.35
CA PHE A 58 -11.84 1.59 1.14
C PHE A 58 -11.05 2.79 0.65
N GLY A 59 -10.81 2.93 -0.65
CA GLY A 59 -10.09 4.08 -1.20
C GLY A 59 -10.83 5.39 -0.94
N PHE A 60 -12.16 5.40 -1.10
CA PHE A 60 -13.00 6.55 -0.79
C PHE A 60 -12.94 6.91 0.70
N PHE A 61 -12.98 5.90 1.57
CA PHE A 61 -12.86 6.11 2.99
C PHE A 61 -11.49 6.68 3.37
N VAL A 62 -10.40 6.20 2.75
CA VAL A 62 -9.06 6.76 2.93
C VAL A 62 -9.04 8.22 2.47
N ASP A 63 -9.57 8.54 1.29
CA ASP A 63 -9.66 9.92 0.79
C ASP A 63 -10.36 10.89 1.77
N LEU A 64 -11.29 10.41 2.61
CA LEU A 64 -11.98 11.23 3.62
C LEU A 64 -11.18 11.45 4.91
N ILE A 65 -10.25 10.54 5.24
CA ILE A 65 -9.48 10.59 6.50
C ILE A 65 -8.03 11.01 6.29
N SER A 66 -7.48 10.86 5.09
CA SER A 66 -6.19 11.41 4.71
C SER A 66 -6.41 12.82 4.19
N ASP A 67 -5.56 13.76 4.60
CA ASP A 67 -5.49 15.12 4.04
C ASP A 67 -4.94 15.08 2.60
N SER A 68 -5.57 14.30 1.74
CA SER A 68 -5.20 14.00 0.35
C SER A 68 -6.30 14.43 -0.61
N TYR A 69 -5.98 14.45 -1.90
CA TYR A 69 -6.94 14.79 -2.94
C TYR A 69 -8.04 13.75 -3.07
N PHE A 70 -9.27 14.25 -3.20
CA PHE A 70 -10.45 13.43 -3.36
C PHE A 70 -10.35 12.56 -4.63
N GLY A 71 -10.53 11.24 -4.47
CA GLY A 71 -10.53 10.27 -5.55
C GLY A 71 -9.16 9.68 -5.91
N LEU A 72 -8.04 10.22 -5.41
CA LEU A 72 -6.71 9.67 -5.70
C LEU A 72 -6.56 8.26 -5.13
N ASN A 73 -6.87 8.07 -3.83
CA ASN A 73 -6.73 6.76 -3.21
C ASN A 73 -7.75 5.80 -3.81
N THR A 74 -8.97 6.27 -4.07
CA THR A 74 -10.02 5.50 -4.75
C THR A 74 -9.55 4.88 -6.07
N ILE A 75 -8.97 5.69 -6.96
CA ILE A 75 -8.49 5.20 -8.28
C ILE A 75 -7.34 4.20 -8.08
N ILE A 76 -6.33 4.55 -7.29
CA ILE A 76 -5.14 3.71 -7.14
C ILE A 76 -5.48 2.37 -6.46
N TYR A 77 -6.38 2.38 -5.46
CA TYR A 77 -6.81 1.16 -4.77
C TYR A 77 -7.61 0.26 -5.71
N CYS A 78 -8.51 0.81 -6.51
CA CYS A 78 -9.25 0.06 -7.54
C CYS A 78 -8.30 -0.54 -8.59
N SER A 79 -7.37 0.23 -9.13
CA SER A 79 -6.42 -0.27 -10.13
C SER A 79 -5.52 -1.38 -9.57
N THR A 80 -4.99 -1.18 -8.37
CA THR A 80 -4.07 -2.16 -7.75
C THR A 80 -4.79 -3.43 -7.34
N THR A 81 -6.01 -3.34 -6.81
CA THR A 81 -6.84 -4.53 -6.55
C THR A 81 -7.17 -5.29 -7.82
N TYR A 82 -7.48 -4.59 -8.91
CA TYR A 82 -7.69 -5.21 -10.22
C TYR A 82 -6.44 -5.98 -10.69
N PHE A 83 -5.25 -5.36 -10.64
CA PHE A 83 -4.00 -6.02 -11.01
C PHE A 83 -3.68 -7.24 -10.14
N ILE A 84 -3.91 -7.15 -8.82
CA ILE A 84 -3.68 -8.27 -7.90
C ILE A 84 -4.65 -9.41 -8.18
N ASN A 85 -5.95 -9.12 -8.32
CA ASN A 85 -6.97 -10.12 -8.58
C ASN A 85 -6.76 -10.84 -9.94
N GLN A 86 -6.39 -10.10 -10.98
CA GLN A 86 -6.12 -10.67 -12.32
C GLN A 86 -4.93 -11.63 -12.29
N ASN A 87 -3.92 -11.35 -11.47
CA ASN A 87 -2.69 -12.14 -11.36
C ASN A 87 -2.64 -13.04 -10.11
N ALA A 88 -3.76 -13.27 -9.42
CA ALA A 88 -3.80 -13.94 -8.13
C ALA A 88 -3.17 -15.35 -8.15
N ASN A 89 -3.28 -16.06 -9.27
CA ASN A 89 -2.65 -17.38 -9.43
C ASN A 89 -1.14 -17.27 -9.69
N SER A 90 -0.70 -16.32 -10.51
CA SER A 90 0.72 -16.06 -10.78
C SER A 90 1.46 -15.65 -9.50
N PHE A 91 0.83 -14.82 -8.68
CA PHE A 91 1.36 -14.36 -7.40
C PHE A 91 1.62 -15.47 -6.38
N LYS A 92 0.99 -16.64 -6.51
CA LYS A 92 1.26 -17.82 -5.67
C LYS A 92 2.52 -18.57 -6.09
N LEU A 93 2.94 -18.42 -7.34
CA LEU A 93 4.13 -19.06 -7.92
C LEU A 93 5.37 -18.18 -7.83
N PHE A 94 5.18 -16.88 -7.65
CA PHE A 94 6.28 -15.92 -7.57
C PHE A 94 7.14 -16.11 -6.32
N SER A 95 8.43 -15.83 -6.50
CA SER A 95 9.37 -15.77 -5.38
C SER A 95 9.05 -14.58 -4.47
N TYR A 96 9.42 -14.69 -3.19
CA TYR A 96 9.26 -13.59 -2.23
C TYR A 96 9.93 -12.29 -2.71
N LEU A 97 11.07 -12.38 -3.41
CA LEU A 97 11.75 -11.22 -3.97
C LEU A 97 10.92 -10.54 -5.06
N GLN A 98 10.34 -11.28 -6.00
CA GLN A 98 9.47 -10.73 -7.05
C GLN A 98 8.22 -10.06 -6.46
N ILE A 99 7.65 -10.65 -5.39
CA ILE A 99 6.52 -10.07 -4.67
C ILE A 99 6.93 -8.74 -4.00
N CYS A 100 8.11 -8.69 -3.36
CA CYS A 100 8.62 -7.46 -2.76
C CYS A 100 8.87 -6.36 -3.80
N LEU A 101 9.43 -6.71 -4.96
CA LEU A 101 9.62 -5.77 -6.05
C LEU A 101 8.28 -5.23 -6.56
N PHE A 102 7.27 -6.08 -6.72
CA PHE A 102 5.95 -5.66 -7.14
C PHE A 102 5.32 -4.64 -6.18
N PHE A 103 5.32 -4.93 -4.86
CA PHE A 103 4.76 -4.03 -3.86
C PHE A 103 5.59 -2.76 -3.65
N GLY A 104 6.91 -2.85 -3.72
CA GLY A 104 7.80 -1.68 -3.64
C GLY A 104 7.58 -0.74 -4.82
N LEU A 105 7.47 -1.29 -6.04
CA LEU A 105 7.20 -0.50 -7.25
C LEU A 105 5.78 0.07 -7.26
N SER A 106 4.76 -0.67 -6.80
CA SER A 106 3.40 -0.14 -6.72
C SER A 106 3.29 1.00 -5.69
N ALA A 107 4.02 0.90 -4.56
CA ALA A 107 4.13 2.00 -3.61
C ALA A 107 4.85 3.22 -4.21
N SER A 108 5.92 3.01 -4.98
CA SER A 108 6.58 4.11 -5.69
C SER A 108 5.67 4.78 -6.75
N ALA A 109 4.82 3.99 -7.42
CA ALA A 109 3.81 4.53 -8.33
C ALA A 109 2.77 5.37 -7.58
N TYR A 110 2.31 4.91 -6.41
CA TYR A 110 1.45 5.70 -5.53
C TYR A 110 2.09 7.05 -5.16
N VAL A 111 3.37 7.04 -4.73
CA VAL A 111 4.11 8.26 -4.42
C VAL A 111 4.18 9.18 -5.64
N GLY A 112 4.51 8.65 -6.81
CA GLY A 112 4.55 9.43 -8.05
C GLY A 112 3.21 10.09 -8.39
N PHE A 113 2.11 9.35 -8.33
CA PHE A 113 0.77 9.92 -8.55
C PHE A 113 0.41 10.98 -7.52
N SER A 114 0.71 10.75 -6.23
CA SER A 114 0.46 11.75 -5.19
C SER A 114 1.23 13.05 -5.45
N GLN A 115 2.49 12.95 -5.87
CA GLN A 115 3.33 14.11 -6.16
C GLN A 115 2.94 14.84 -7.43
N LEU A 116 2.47 14.14 -8.46
CA LEU A 116 1.93 14.75 -9.66
C LEU A 116 0.73 15.64 -9.35
N ILE A 117 -0.11 15.27 -8.38
CA ILE A 117 -1.27 16.10 -7.99
C ILE A 117 -0.85 17.21 -7.01
N ILE A 118 0.01 16.94 -6.03
CA ILE A 118 0.45 17.94 -5.03
C ILE A 118 1.32 19.03 -5.67
N ASN A 119 2.30 18.65 -6.50
CA ASN A 119 3.36 19.53 -6.99
C ASN A 119 3.45 19.49 -8.51
N LEU A 120 2.37 19.89 -9.19
CA LEU A 120 2.27 19.94 -10.67
C LEU A 120 3.46 20.65 -11.35
N TYR A 121 4.00 21.70 -10.72
CA TYR A 121 5.11 22.49 -11.26
C TYR A 121 6.48 22.10 -10.72
N ASN A 122 6.55 21.33 -9.63
CA ASN A 122 7.80 21.09 -8.91
C ASN A 122 7.91 19.62 -8.49
N PHE A 123 7.75 18.74 -9.50
CA PHE A 123 7.85 17.32 -9.31
C PHE A 123 9.28 16.92 -8.91
N SER A 124 9.44 16.37 -7.72
CA SER A 124 10.75 15.96 -7.23
C SER A 124 11.07 14.53 -7.67
N TYR A 125 11.78 14.40 -8.78
CA TYR A 125 12.32 13.11 -9.24
C TYR A 125 13.21 12.44 -8.20
N GLU A 126 13.91 13.24 -7.39
CA GLU A 126 14.76 12.74 -6.30
C GLU A 126 13.93 12.00 -5.23
N THR A 127 12.82 12.60 -4.79
CA THR A 127 11.93 11.93 -3.83
C THR A 127 11.34 10.64 -4.38
N LEU A 128 10.97 10.61 -5.67
CA LEU A 128 10.45 9.40 -6.30
C LEU A 128 11.51 8.29 -6.34
N LEU A 129 12.74 8.63 -6.74
CA LEU A 129 13.83 7.66 -6.84
C LEU A 129 14.24 7.13 -5.46
N VAL A 130 14.44 8.01 -4.47
CA VAL A 130 14.83 7.60 -3.11
C VAL A 130 13.71 6.81 -2.43
N SER A 131 12.45 7.23 -2.57
CA SER A 131 11.31 6.47 -2.06
C SER A 131 11.14 5.11 -2.73
N SER A 132 11.47 4.95 -4.02
CA SER A 132 11.39 3.66 -4.70
C SER A 132 12.33 2.62 -4.06
N PHE A 133 13.60 2.99 -3.80
CA PHE A 133 14.54 2.11 -3.10
C PHE A 133 14.10 1.84 -1.67
N ALA A 134 13.67 2.87 -0.94
CA ALA A 134 13.19 2.72 0.43
C ALA A 134 11.98 1.77 0.52
N ASN A 135 11.01 1.89 -0.39
CA ASN A 135 9.83 1.04 -0.43
C ASN A 135 10.16 -0.43 -0.76
N ILE A 136 11.08 -0.68 -1.69
CA ILE A 136 11.54 -2.04 -2.00
C ILE A 136 12.27 -2.65 -0.79
N ILE A 137 13.18 -1.91 -0.15
CA ILE A 137 13.89 -2.35 1.04
C ILE A 137 12.90 -2.62 2.18
N PHE A 138 11.91 -1.75 2.38
CA PHE A 138 10.87 -1.92 3.38
C PHE A 138 10.05 -3.20 3.14
N CYS A 139 9.62 -3.46 1.91
CA CYS A 139 8.92 -4.68 1.56
C CYS A 139 9.78 -5.93 1.80
N PHE A 140 11.08 -5.85 1.47
CA PHE A 140 12.02 -6.93 1.71
C PHE A 140 12.20 -7.23 3.21
N LEU A 141 12.31 -6.19 4.04
CA LEU A 141 12.37 -6.33 5.50
C LEU A 141 11.11 -6.98 6.06
N ILE A 142 9.93 -6.58 5.59
CA ILE A 142 8.66 -7.21 5.98
C ILE A 142 8.64 -8.70 5.60
N ALA A 143 9.08 -9.04 4.38
CA ALA A 143 9.11 -10.42 3.92
C ALA A 143 10.10 -11.28 4.73
N LEU A 144 11.28 -10.75 5.07
CA LEU A 144 12.23 -11.41 5.95
C LEU A 144 11.60 -11.69 7.33
N ILE A 145 11.01 -10.67 7.96
CA ILE A 145 10.35 -10.80 9.27
C ILE A 145 9.25 -11.86 9.21
N ALA A 146 8.43 -11.86 8.16
CA ALA A 146 7.37 -12.84 7.97
C ALA A 146 7.91 -14.27 7.79
N SER A 147 9.07 -14.43 7.13
CA SER A 147 9.74 -15.73 6.96
C SER A 147 10.32 -16.27 8.26
N TYR A 148 10.95 -15.41 9.08
CA TYR A 148 11.52 -15.82 10.39
C TYR A 148 10.44 -16.08 11.46
N PHE A 149 9.27 -15.42 11.38
CA PHE A 149 8.17 -15.59 12.35
C PHE A 149 6.88 -16.14 11.71
N PRO A 150 6.89 -17.36 11.12
CA PRO A 150 5.76 -17.87 10.34
C PRO A 150 4.51 -18.08 11.20
N LYS A 151 4.66 -18.44 12.49
CA LYS A 151 3.55 -18.72 13.40
C LYS A 151 2.74 -17.49 13.83
N ARG A 152 3.32 -16.28 13.79
CA ARG A 152 2.63 -15.03 14.19
C ARG A 152 1.98 -14.28 13.01
N PHE A 153 2.47 -14.48 11.79
CA PHE A 153 1.94 -13.86 10.59
C PHE A 153 0.91 -14.72 9.82
N SER A 154 0.62 -15.94 10.28
CA SER A 154 -0.48 -16.78 9.77
C SER A 154 -1.86 -16.37 10.30
N ILE A 155 -2.04 -15.10 10.69
CA ILE A 155 -3.37 -14.58 11.02
C ILE A 155 -4.16 -14.56 9.72
N LYS A 156 -5.11 -15.49 9.61
CA LYS A 156 -6.17 -15.48 8.60
C LYS A 156 -7.02 -14.22 8.83
N LEU A 157 -6.69 -13.12 8.14
CA LEU A 157 -7.49 -11.89 8.09
C LEU A 157 -8.81 -12.09 7.33
#